data_AF-A0A0A0BFP0-F1
#
_entry.id   AF-A0A0A0BFP0-F1
#
_cell.length_a   1.000
_cell.length_b   1.000
_cell.length_c   1.000
_cell.angle_alpha   90.00
_cell.angle_beta   90.00
_cell.angle_gamma   90.00
#
_symmetry.space_group_name_H-M   'P 1'
#
loop_
_entity.id
_entity.type
_entity.pdbx_description
1 polymer ?
#
loop_
_entity_poly.entity_id
_entity_poly.type
_entity_poly.pdbx_seq_one_letter_code
_entity_poly.pdbx_strand_id
1 'polypeptide(L)' 'MASFKAIVVMAIWTVLVGYGLYSVGAHENFREPLWALGIGTALLVTHMVNMAIYFKVAGEKPFQWAS' A
#
# COMPACT_ATOMS: atom_id res chain seq x y z
N MET A 1 -15.00 13.29 5.14
CA MET A 1 -14.09 13.12 6.30
C MET A 1 -13.55 11.69 6.43
N ALA A 2 -14.36 10.64 6.23
CA ALA A 2 -13.90 9.24 6.32
C ALA A 2 -12.81 8.89 5.30
N SER A 3 -12.95 9.32 4.04
CA SER A 3 -11.92 9.09 2.99
C SER A 3 -10.60 9.79 3.29
N PHE A 4 -10.62 10.99 3.90
CA PHE A 4 -9.41 11.67 4.35
C PHE A 4 -8.69 10.89 5.45
N LYS A 5 -9.45 10.36 6.44
CA LYS A 5 -8.89 9.47 7.47
C LYS A 5 -8.30 8.20 6.86
N ALA A 6 -8.97 7.61 5.87
CA ALA A 6 -8.47 6.44 5.14
C ALA A 6 -7.12 6.74 4.46
N ILE A 7 -7.03 7.87 3.74
CA ILE A 7 -5.80 8.31 3.08
C ILE A 7 -4.66 8.51 4.08
N VAL A 8 -4.92 9.12 5.24
CA VAL A 8 -3.90 9.30 6.29
C VAL A 8 -3.38 7.95 6.79
N VAL A 9 -4.26 6.99 7.07
CA VAL A 9 -3.86 5.65 7.52
C VAL A 9 -3.08 4.90 6.44
N MET A 10 -3.51 4.99 5.17
CA MET A 10 -2.80 4.43 4.02
C MET A 10 -1.41 5.05 3.84
N ALA A 11 -1.28 6.36 4.04
CA ALA A 11 0.01 7.05 3.97
C ALA A 11 0.96 6.55 5.05
N ILE A 12 0.49 6.42 6.29
CA ILE A 12 1.28 5.85 7.40
C ILE A 12 1.73 4.42 7.07
N TRP A 13 0.81 3.57 6.60
CA TRP A 13 1.14 2.21 6.18
C TRP A 13 2.17 2.17 5.06
N THR A 14 2.00 3.01 4.04
CA THR A 14 2.90 3.06 2.88
C THR A 14 4.30 3.55 3.29
N VAL A 15 4.40 4.53 4.18
CA VAL A 15 5.68 4.99 4.73
C VAL A 15 6.36 3.89 5.54
N LEU A 16 5.61 3.15 6.37
CA LEU A 16 6.16 2.02 7.13
C LEU A 16 6.73 0.93 6.23
N VAL A 17 5.99 0.54 5.18
CA VAL A 17 6.51 -0.42 4.19
C VAL A 17 7.72 0.14 3.46
N GLY A 18 7.67 1.40 3.04
CA GLY A 18 8.79 2.07 2.38
C GLY A 18 10.06 2.06 3.24
N TYR A 19 9.91 2.35 4.54
CA TYR A 19 11.01 2.26 5.50
C TYR A 19 11.54 0.84 5.65
N GLY A 20 10.65 -0.17 5.73
CA GLY A 20 11.03 -1.58 5.77
C GLY A 20 11.79 -2.04 4.53
N LEU A 21 11.35 -1.63 3.34
CA LEU A 21 12.06 -1.92 2.08
C LEU A 21 13.41 -1.20 2.02
N TYR A 22 13.47 0.04 2.52
CA TYR A 22 14.71 0.79 2.57
C TYR A 22 15.73 0.15 3.51
N SER A 23 15.32 -0.28 4.70
CA SER A 23 16.20 -0.87 5.71
C SER A 23 16.79 -2.22 5.31
N VAL A 24 16.09 -2.99 4.45
CA VAL A 24 16.62 -4.24 3.87
C VAL A 24 17.43 -4.02 2.59
N GLY A 25 17.72 -2.77 2.20
CA GLY A 25 18.53 -2.46 1.02
C GLY A 25 17.83 -2.78 -0.30
N ALA A 26 16.49 -2.78 -0.36
CA ALA A 26 15.75 -3.07 -1.58
C ALA A 26 16.13 -2.13 -2.74
N HIS A 27 16.46 -0.89 -2.43
CA HIS A 27 16.86 0.14 -3.38
C HIS A 27 18.25 -0.09 -4.00
N GLU A 28 19.08 -0.94 -3.40
CA GLU A 28 20.40 -1.31 -3.92
C GLU A 28 20.33 -2.57 -4.78
N ASN A 29 19.41 -3.50 -4.44
CA ASN A 29 19.33 -4.83 -5.03
C ASN A 29 18.21 -4.98 -6.09
N PHE A 30 17.51 -3.91 -6.45
CA PHE A 30 16.36 -3.94 -7.38
C PHE A 30 16.66 -4.52 -8.78
N ARG A 31 17.93 -4.60 -9.18
CA ARG A 31 18.35 -5.16 -10.48
C ARG A 31 18.50 -6.68 -10.46
N GLU A 32 18.60 -7.28 -9.27
CA GLU A 32 18.66 -8.72 -9.15
C GLU A 32 17.26 -9.33 -9.35
N PRO A 33 17.08 -10.34 -10.21
CA PRO A 33 15.75 -10.85 -10.55
C PRO A 33 14.92 -11.32 -9.35
N LEU A 34 15.54 -12.01 -8.39
CA LEU A 34 14.84 -12.49 -7.19
C LEU A 34 14.42 -11.34 -6.28
N TRP A 35 15.28 -10.34 -6.12
CA TRP A 35 14.95 -9.12 -5.38
C TRP A 35 13.85 -8.32 -6.06
N ALA A 36 13.91 -8.16 -7.39
CA ALA A 36 12.88 -7.47 -8.16
C ALA A 36 11.51 -8.14 -8.00
N LEU A 37 11.46 -9.48 -8.02
CA LEU A 37 10.24 -10.24 -7.75
C LEU A 37 9.76 -10.02 -6.31
N GLY A 38 10.64 -10.13 -5.31
CA GLY A 38 10.30 -9.93 -3.91
C GLY A 38 9.77 -8.52 -3.61
N ILE A 39 10.44 -7.49 -4.11
CA ILE A 39 10.04 -6.08 -3.99
C ILE A 39 8.71 -5.86 -4.70
N GLY A 40 8.55 -6.38 -5.92
CA GLY A 40 7.30 -6.30 -6.68
C GLY A 40 6.13 -6.93 -5.94
N THR A 41 6.31 -8.14 -5.40
CA THR A 41 5.30 -8.82 -4.58
C THR A 41 4.98 -8.02 -3.31
N ALA A 42 5.99 -7.49 -2.61
CA ALA A 42 5.77 -6.68 -1.41
C ALA A 42 4.95 -5.41 -1.72
N LEU A 43 5.25 -4.72 -2.82
CA LEU A 43 4.52 -3.53 -3.26
C LEU A 43 3.08 -3.87 -3.68
N LEU A 44 2.86 -5.00 -4.35
CA LEU A 44 1.52 -5.49 -4.70
C LEU A 44 0.69 -5.77 -3.45
N VAL A 45 1.25 -6.49 -2.48
CA VAL A 45 0.57 -6.77 -1.19
C VAL A 45 0.27 -5.45 -0.46
N THR A 46 1.22 -4.52 -0.45
CA THR A 46 1.03 -3.18 0.16
C THR A 46 -0.13 -2.43 -0.49
N HIS A 47 -0.24 -2.50 -1.82
CA HIS A 47 -1.36 -1.91 -2.55
C HIS A 47 -2.69 -2.57 -2.21
N MET A 48 -2.75 -3.90 -2.12
CA MET A 48 -3.96 -4.63 -1.70
C MET A 48 -4.39 -4.26 -0.28
N VAL A 49 -3.44 -4.14 0.64
CA VAL A 49 -3.71 -3.69 2.02
C VAL A 49 -4.21 -2.25 2.04
N ASN A 50 -3.64 -1.37 1.21
CA ASN A 50 -4.13 0.00 1.05
C ASN A 50 -5.60 0.04 0.61
N MET A 51 -6.00 -0.82 -0.35
CA MET A 51 -7.41 -0.95 -0.73
C MET A 51 -8.27 -1.49 0.40
N ALA A 52 -7.80 -2.49 1.15
CA ALA A 52 -8.52 -3.02 2.31
C ALA A 52 -8.73 -1.95 3.41
N ILE A 53 -7.70 -1.15 3.70
CA ILE A 53 -7.78 -0.01 4.63
C ILE A 53 -8.79 1.00 4.12
N TYR A 54 -8.73 1.34 2.83
CA TYR A 54 -9.64 2.29 2.23
C TYR A 54 -11.11 1.84 2.36
N PHE A 55 -11.42 0.60 1.96
CA PHE A 55 -12.79 0.08 2.07
C PHE A 55 -13.26 -0.04 3.53
N LYS A 56 -12.37 -0.43 4.46
CA LYS A 56 -12.71 -0.54 5.88
C LYS A 56 -12.97 0.80 6.55
N VAL A 57 -12.23 1.85 6.18
CA VAL A 57 -12.31 3.18 6.83
C VAL A 57 -13.29 4.11 6.11
N ALA A 58 -13.28 4.14 4.77
CA ALA A 58 -14.18 4.98 3.98
C ALA A 58 -15.56 4.34 3.77
N GLY A 59 -15.68 3.02 3.97
CA GLY A 59 -16.90 2.25 3.73
C GLY A 59 -17.11 1.89 2.24
N GLU A 60 -18.10 1.04 2.00
CA GLU A 60 -18.53 0.50 0.69
C GLU A 60 -19.18 1.52 -0.27
N LYS A 61 -18.83 2.80 -0.17
CA LYS A 61 -19.49 3.89 -0.92
C LYS A 61 -18.87 4.32 -2.27
N PRO A 62 -17.71 3.84 -2.77
CA PRO A 62 -17.24 4.25 -4.09
C PRO A 62 -17.98 3.58 -5.27
N PHE A 63 -18.57 2.41 -5.05
CA PHE A 63 -19.24 1.62 -6.09
C PHE A 63 -20.76 1.80 -6.13
N GLN A 64 -21.33 2.52 -5.16
CA GLN A 64 -22.67 3.06 -5.27
C GLN A 64 -22.63 4.31 -6.16
N TRP A 65 -22.41 4.11 -7.46
CA TRP A 65 -22.72 5.13 -8.44
C TRP A 65 -24.23 5.34 -8.38
N ALA A 66 -24.64 6.51 -7.89
CA ALA A 66 -26.00 7.03 -7.80
C ALA A 66 -27.12 6.02 -8.14
N SER A 67 -27.64 5.34 -7.13
CA SER A 67 -29.01 4.81 -7.17
C SER A 67 -30.00 5.92 -6.87
#